data_AF-A0A366XX95-F1
#
_entry.id   AF-A0A366XX95-F1
#
_cell.length_a   1.000
_cell.length_b   1.000
_cell.length_c   1.000
_cell.angle_alpha   90.00
_cell.angle_beta   90.00
_cell.angle_gamma   90.00
#
_symmetry.space_group_name_H-M   'P 1'
#
loop_
_entity.id
_entity.type
_entity.pdbx_description
1 polymer ?
#
loop_
_entity_poly.entity_id
_entity_poly.type
_entity_poly.pdbx_seq_one_letter_code
_entity_poly.pdbx_strand_id
1 'polypeptide(L)'
;MKKFYVIFTIFYLLYAGAIAVYLLQLEPGYVPEMYKGTASDPAQFMTAGEIKEAYHLQLIEYFTYFLSTPLDLLILILIMAFSVKIRNKAINIAKKSRWQLAYYYTVLTIAMTLLYLPLDLFFYHLNLRYELSSQSFLSWSIDFAIGFALELVLGFLFLLFLYWLIAKQPKKWWLTMAFLSLSFNILILFLAPVVFMPLFNDYQPIQNQELKAEIQELAKESGIPNAKILEMNMSKQSNGINAFVTGIGSNKMIVLGDTAIENMTTEEIKFVIAHEIGHYKLNHIYNSLILAFILSFLFGYGTYKIYHVPLKNSGIIGAWKNKLILQRCRCFSCRSSSLQCLFHRL
;
A
#
# COMPACT_ATOMS: atom_id res chain seq x y z
N MET A 1 16.34 27.18 -2.45
CA MET A 1 15.02 26.68 -1.99
C MET A 1 13.87 27.56 -2.46
N LYS A 2 13.78 28.86 -2.08
CA LYS A 2 12.66 29.73 -2.51
C LYS A 2 12.40 29.76 -4.03
N LYS A 3 13.45 29.94 -4.85
CA LYS A 3 13.33 29.92 -6.32
C LYS A 3 12.81 28.59 -6.87
N PHE A 4 13.24 27.46 -6.30
CA PHE A 4 12.78 26.13 -6.70
C PHE A 4 11.28 25.96 -6.46
N TYR A 5 10.78 26.38 -5.28
CA TYR A 5 9.35 26.27 -4.98
C TYR A 5 8.50 27.13 -5.90
N VAL A 6 8.92 28.37 -6.18
CA VAL A 6 8.20 29.24 -7.12
C VAL A 6 8.14 28.60 -8.51
N ILE A 7 9.28 28.09 -9.01
CA ILE A 7 9.34 27.42 -10.30
C ILE A 7 8.46 26.16 -10.31
N PHE A 8 8.58 25.31 -9.29
CA PHE A 8 7.76 24.10 -9.17
C PHE A 8 6.28 24.44 -9.15
N THR A 9 5.84 25.42 -8.36
CA THR A 9 4.44 25.83 -8.29
C THR A 9 3.94 26.32 -9.64
N ILE A 10 4.72 27.12 -10.37
CA ILE A 10 4.34 27.56 -11.73
C ILE A 10 4.18 26.35 -12.66
N PHE A 11 5.17 25.46 -12.72
CA PHE A 11 5.08 24.26 -13.56
C PHE A 11 3.94 23.34 -13.14
N TYR A 12 3.70 23.19 -11.84
CA TYR A 12 2.61 22.37 -11.31
C TYR A 12 1.25 22.93 -11.70
N LEU A 13 1.04 24.25 -11.61
CA LEU A 13 -0.20 24.90 -12.05
C LEU A 13 -0.40 24.78 -13.57
N LEU A 14 0.68 24.94 -14.35
CA LEU A 14 0.63 24.73 -15.81
C LEU A 14 0.31 23.26 -16.15
N TYR A 15 0.94 22.31 -15.45
CA TYR A 15 0.66 20.89 -15.59
C TYR A 15 -0.78 20.56 -15.23
N ALA A 16 -1.27 21.07 -14.10
CA ALA A 16 -2.67 20.88 -13.68
C ALA A 16 -3.64 21.47 -14.71
N GLY A 17 -3.36 22.65 -15.25
CA GLY A 17 -4.15 23.24 -16.34
C GLY A 17 -4.13 22.38 -17.61
N ALA A 18 -2.97 21.84 -18.00
CA ALA A 18 -2.83 20.96 -19.15
C ALA A 18 -3.59 19.64 -18.97
N ILE A 19 -3.52 19.03 -17.78
CA ILE A 19 -4.28 17.82 -17.44
C ILE A 19 -5.78 18.11 -17.42
N ALA A 20 -6.22 19.24 -16.86
CA ALA A 20 -7.62 19.63 -16.90
C ALA A 20 -8.13 19.77 -18.33
N VAL A 21 -7.38 20.45 -19.21
CA VAL A 21 -7.72 20.57 -20.64
C VAL A 21 -7.75 19.21 -21.32
N TYR A 22 -6.75 18.36 -21.07
CA TYR A 22 -6.70 17.00 -21.63
C TYR A 22 -7.91 16.17 -21.22
N LEU A 23 -8.25 16.15 -19.92
CA LEU A 23 -9.38 15.37 -19.41
C LEU A 23 -10.73 15.92 -19.89
N LEU A 24 -10.89 17.24 -20.01
CA LEU A 24 -12.11 17.85 -20.53
C LEU A 24 -12.33 17.63 -22.04
N GLN A 25 -11.29 17.21 -22.78
CA GLN A 25 -11.41 16.83 -24.19
C GLN A 25 -11.83 15.38 -24.39
N LEU A 26 -11.84 14.55 -23.33
CA LEU A 26 -12.29 13.17 -23.45
C LEU A 26 -13.81 13.15 -23.64
N GLU A 27 -14.27 12.27 -24.53
CA GLU A 27 -15.70 12.07 -24.77
C GLU A 27 -16.29 11.20 -23.66
N PRO A 28 -17.37 11.64 -22.98
CA PRO A 28 -18.07 10.83 -22.01
C PRO A 28 -18.55 9.52 -22.65
N GLY A 29 -18.18 8.38 -22.06
CA GLY A 29 -18.66 7.08 -22.52
C GLY A 29 -18.16 6.68 -23.91
N TYR A 30 -16.94 7.08 -24.31
CA TYR A 30 -16.34 6.58 -25.54
C TYR A 30 -16.25 5.05 -25.53
N VAL A 31 -16.93 4.41 -26.49
CA VAL A 31 -16.91 2.95 -26.71
C VAL A 31 -16.33 2.70 -28.11
N PRO A 32 -15.29 1.86 -28.25
CA PRO A 32 -14.77 1.47 -29.57
C PRO A 32 -15.88 0.88 -30.44
N GLU A 33 -15.88 1.18 -31.75
CA GLU A 33 -16.95 0.75 -32.68
C GLU A 33 -17.28 -0.75 -32.62
N MET A 34 -16.27 -1.60 -32.41
CA MET A 34 -16.46 -3.05 -32.30
C MET A 34 -17.32 -3.51 -31.10
N TYR A 35 -17.48 -2.65 -30.09
CA TYR A 35 -18.25 -2.96 -28.88
C TYR A 35 -19.59 -2.23 -28.82
N LYS A 36 -19.85 -1.24 -29.69
CA LYS A 36 -21.12 -0.51 -29.71
C LYS A 36 -22.29 -1.45 -30.00
N GLY A 37 -23.36 -1.35 -29.21
CA GLY A 37 -24.53 -2.22 -29.30
C GLY A 37 -24.32 -3.65 -28.78
N THR A 38 -23.13 -3.99 -28.26
CA THR A 38 -22.89 -5.29 -27.61
C THR A 38 -23.23 -5.21 -26.12
N ALA A 39 -23.23 -6.35 -25.43
CA ALA A 39 -23.38 -6.39 -23.97
C ALA A 39 -22.30 -5.59 -23.20
N SER A 40 -21.18 -5.24 -23.85
CA SER A 40 -20.11 -4.42 -23.27
C SER A 40 -20.31 -2.91 -23.48
N ASP A 41 -21.34 -2.49 -24.21
CA ASP A 41 -21.66 -1.07 -24.39
C ASP A 41 -22.52 -0.58 -23.22
N PRO A 42 -22.03 0.38 -22.41
CA PRO A 42 -22.78 0.93 -21.28
C PRO A 42 -24.14 1.49 -21.66
N ALA A 43 -24.34 1.95 -22.91
CA ALA A 43 -25.63 2.44 -23.37
C ALA A 43 -26.72 1.35 -23.43
N GLN A 44 -26.35 0.06 -23.31
CA GLN A 44 -27.30 -1.06 -23.27
C GLN A 44 -27.90 -1.29 -21.88
N PHE A 45 -27.23 -0.85 -20.81
CA PHE A 45 -27.65 -1.14 -19.43
C PHE A 45 -27.59 0.08 -18.49
N MET A 46 -27.10 1.23 -18.97
CA MET A 46 -27.10 2.51 -18.26
C MET A 46 -27.82 3.58 -19.07
N THR A 47 -28.49 4.49 -18.37
CA THR A 47 -29.03 5.71 -18.95
C THR A 47 -27.92 6.69 -19.31
N ALA A 48 -28.20 7.62 -20.24
CA ALA A 48 -27.26 8.69 -20.58
C ALA A 48 -26.92 9.59 -19.38
N GLY A 49 -27.82 9.70 -18.39
CA GLY A 49 -27.59 10.40 -17.13
C GLY A 49 -26.54 9.71 -16.28
N GLU A 50 -26.69 8.40 -16.05
CA GLU A 50 -25.75 7.58 -15.27
C GLU A 50 -24.36 7.53 -15.93
N ILE A 51 -24.29 7.40 -17.26
CA ILE A 51 -23.02 7.45 -17.99
C ILE A 51 -22.31 8.79 -17.76
N LYS A 52 -23.04 9.90 -17.80
CA LYS A 52 -22.50 11.23 -17.55
C LYS A 52 -22.05 11.42 -16.10
N GLU A 53 -22.80 10.88 -15.15
CA GLU A 53 -22.47 10.94 -13.73
C GLU A 53 -21.21 10.13 -13.41
N ALA A 54 -21.14 8.88 -13.88
CA ALA A 54 -19.96 8.02 -13.76
C ALA A 54 -18.73 8.69 -14.40
N TYR A 55 -18.91 9.32 -15.57
CA TYR A 55 -17.85 10.06 -16.23
C TYR A 55 -17.36 11.27 -15.40
N HIS A 56 -18.27 12.00 -14.77
CA HIS A 56 -17.89 13.14 -13.93
C HIS A 56 -17.12 12.70 -12.68
N LEU A 57 -17.50 11.58 -12.04
CA LEU A 57 -16.70 10.99 -10.97
C LEU A 57 -15.31 10.58 -11.47
N GLN A 58 -15.24 9.87 -12.59
CA GLN A 58 -13.99 9.42 -13.20
C GLN A 58 -13.04 10.60 -13.52
N LEU A 59 -13.56 11.73 -13.99
CA LEU A 59 -12.77 12.93 -14.23
C LEU A 59 -12.12 13.47 -12.95
N ILE A 60 -12.86 13.49 -11.82
CA ILE A 60 -12.33 13.93 -10.52
C ILE A 60 -11.21 12.98 -10.07
N GLU A 61 -11.43 11.68 -10.16
CA GLU A 61 -10.45 10.65 -9.78
C GLU A 61 -9.17 10.75 -10.63
N TYR A 62 -9.30 10.82 -11.96
CA TYR A 62 -8.16 10.96 -12.87
C TYR A 62 -7.42 12.27 -12.67
N PHE A 63 -8.13 13.39 -12.54
CA PHE A 63 -7.50 14.68 -12.26
C PHE A 63 -6.67 14.61 -10.98
N THR A 64 -7.24 14.02 -9.93
CA THR A 64 -6.56 13.86 -8.65
C THR A 64 -5.36 12.94 -8.75
N TYR A 65 -5.49 11.79 -9.42
CA TYR A 65 -4.40 10.84 -9.64
C TYR A 65 -3.21 11.51 -10.35
N PHE A 66 -3.46 12.20 -11.46
CA PHE A 66 -2.41 12.88 -12.20
C PHE A 66 -1.75 14.01 -11.40
N LEU A 67 -2.51 14.77 -10.62
CA LEU A 67 -1.96 15.83 -9.78
C LEU A 67 -1.15 15.30 -8.58
N SER A 68 -1.56 14.17 -8.01
CA SER A 68 -0.88 13.57 -6.85
C SER A 68 0.55 13.14 -7.18
N THR A 69 0.79 12.57 -8.37
CA THR A 69 2.10 12.03 -8.75
C THR A 69 3.28 13.04 -8.67
N PRO A 70 3.23 14.23 -9.31
CA PRO A 70 4.29 15.23 -9.17
C PRO A 70 4.32 15.87 -7.78
N LEU A 71 3.18 15.94 -7.08
CA LEU A 71 3.12 16.42 -5.71
C LEU A 71 3.86 15.47 -4.76
N ASP A 72 3.68 14.16 -4.91
CA ASP A 72 4.38 13.13 -4.14
C ASP A 72 5.89 13.21 -4.33
N LEU A 73 6.35 13.52 -5.55
CA LEU A 73 7.77 13.77 -5.83
C LEU A 73 8.27 15.02 -5.09
N LEU A 74 7.50 16.11 -5.07
CA LEU A 74 7.84 17.29 -4.27
C LEU A 74 7.90 16.93 -2.78
N ILE A 75 6.92 16.20 -2.28
CA ILE A 75 6.84 15.75 -0.89
C ILE A 75 8.08 14.92 -0.55
N LEU A 76 8.50 13.99 -1.42
CA LEU A 76 9.73 13.23 -1.24
C LEU A 76 10.97 14.14 -1.14
N ILE A 77 11.09 15.14 -2.02
CA ILE A 77 12.19 16.13 -1.96
C ILE A 77 12.15 16.91 -0.64
N LEU A 78 10.97 17.32 -0.19
CA LEU A 78 10.77 18.01 1.08
C LEU A 78 11.18 17.13 2.26
N ILE A 79 10.75 15.86 2.29
CA ILE A 79 11.12 14.88 3.30
C ILE A 79 12.65 14.76 3.34
N MET A 80 13.31 14.60 2.19
CA MET A 80 14.78 14.54 2.14
C MET A 80 15.44 15.81 2.69
N ALA A 81 14.91 16.99 2.35
CA ALA A 81 15.43 18.27 2.83
C ALA A 81 15.26 18.47 4.34
N PHE A 82 14.12 18.06 4.90
CA PHE A 82 13.82 18.19 6.34
C PHE A 82 14.33 17.01 7.18
N SER A 83 14.66 15.87 6.57
CA SER A 83 15.06 14.64 7.24
C SER A 83 16.22 14.87 8.21
N VAL A 84 17.25 15.64 7.81
CA VAL A 84 18.40 15.95 8.67
C VAL A 84 17.97 16.70 9.94
N LYS A 85 17.03 17.64 9.80
CA LYS A 85 16.54 18.45 10.93
C LYS A 85 15.73 17.59 11.90
N ILE A 86 14.84 16.74 11.38
CA ILE A 86 14.05 15.79 12.19
C ILE A 86 14.96 14.80 12.91
N ARG A 87 15.94 14.23 12.20
CA ARG A 87 16.95 13.33 12.78
C ARG A 87 17.74 13.99 13.91
N ASN A 88 18.23 15.21 13.71
CA ASN A 88 18.99 15.92 14.73
C ASN A 88 18.14 16.19 15.98
N LYS A 89 16.85 16.52 15.80
CA LYS A 89 15.90 16.65 16.92
C LYS A 89 15.69 15.31 17.63
N ALA A 90 15.56 14.21 16.89
CA ALA A 90 15.45 12.86 17.46
C ALA A 90 16.65 12.50 18.35
N ILE A 91 17.88 12.81 17.88
CA ILE A 91 19.13 12.58 18.62
C ILE A 91 19.17 13.36 19.93
N ASN A 92 18.66 14.59 19.94
CA ASN A 92 18.61 15.42 21.14
C ASN A 92 17.58 14.92 22.17
N ILE A 93 16.47 14.34 21.71
CA ILE A 93 15.40 13.83 22.57
C ILE A 93 15.78 12.47 23.18
N ALA A 94 16.38 11.59 22.39
CA ALA A 94 16.57 10.21 22.79
C ALA A 94 18.04 9.77 22.70
N LYS A 95 18.56 9.21 23.79
CA LYS A 95 19.94 8.68 23.87
C LYS A 95 20.14 7.36 23.11
N LYS A 96 19.10 6.53 22.96
CA LYS A 96 19.18 5.20 22.32
C LYS A 96 18.68 5.28 20.87
N SER A 97 19.37 4.62 19.95
CA SER A 97 19.07 4.61 18.50
C SER A 97 17.64 4.17 18.16
N ARG A 98 17.12 3.15 18.84
CA ARG A 98 15.73 2.68 18.65
C ARG A 98 14.67 3.75 18.92
N TRP A 99 14.91 4.61 19.91
CA TRP A 99 13.99 5.68 20.28
C TRP A 99 14.13 6.90 19.35
N GLN A 100 15.33 7.12 18.80
CA GLN A 100 15.54 8.10 17.73
C GLN A 100 14.79 7.69 16.46
N LEU A 101 14.85 6.41 16.10
CA LEU A 101 14.09 5.84 14.98
C LEU A 101 12.58 5.94 15.21
N ALA A 102 12.11 5.55 16.39
CA ALA A 102 10.69 5.65 16.75
C ALA A 102 10.18 7.09 16.60
N TYR A 103 10.92 8.06 17.13
CA TYR A 103 10.56 9.48 17.00
C TYR A 103 10.54 9.93 15.53
N TYR A 104 11.61 9.63 14.78
CA TYR A 104 11.69 10.03 13.37
C TYR A 104 10.54 9.46 12.55
N TYR A 105 10.29 8.15 12.67
CA TYR A 105 9.24 7.47 11.94
C TYR A 105 7.87 7.99 12.32
N THR A 106 7.58 8.11 13.63
CA THR A 106 6.29 8.63 14.11
C THR A 106 6.00 10.04 13.61
N VAL A 107 6.99 10.95 13.69
CA VAL A 107 6.81 12.33 13.20
C VAL A 107 6.58 12.35 11.70
N LEU A 108 7.30 11.52 10.94
CA LEU A 108 7.13 11.44 9.50
C LEU A 108 5.75 10.88 9.12
N THR A 109 5.33 9.77 9.73
CA THR A 109 4.02 9.16 9.49
C THR A 109 2.90 10.15 9.82
N ILE A 110 2.91 10.79 10.99
CA ILE A 110 1.92 11.82 11.35
C ILE A 110 1.92 12.97 10.35
N ALA A 111 3.09 13.45 9.93
CA ALA A 111 3.17 14.54 8.97
C ALA A 111 2.57 14.16 7.61
N MET A 112 2.80 12.93 7.15
CA MET A 112 2.21 12.40 5.92
C MET A 112 0.71 12.22 6.06
N THR A 113 0.24 11.60 7.15
CA THR A 113 -1.18 11.44 7.44
C THR A 113 -1.90 12.78 7.43
N LEU A 114 -1.37 13.80 8.11
CA LEU A 114 -1.99 15.14 8.12
C LEU A 114 -1.98 15.82 6.75
N LEU A 115 -1.02 15.49 5.89
CA LEU A 115 -0.92 16.05 4.55
C LEU A 115 -1.97 15.46 3.59
N TYR A 116 -2.26 14.16 3.68
CA TYR A 116 -3.26 13.49 2.83
C TYR A 116 -4.67 13.48 3.44
N LEU A 117 -4.82 13.67 4.75
CA LEU A 117 -6.12 13.66 5.44
C LEU A 117 -7.18 14.57 4.78
N PRO A 118 -6.88 15.79 4.30
CA PRO A 118 -7.87 16.60 3.58
C PRO A 118 -8.38 15.93 2.31
N LEU A 119 -7.52 15.20 1.60
CA LEU A 119 -7.88 14.47 0.39
C LEU A 119 -8.72 13.23 0.73
N ASP A 120 -8.35 12.51 1.80
CA ASP A 120 -9.12 11.35 2.28
C ASP A 120 -10.54 11.76 2.69
N LEU A 121 -10.67 12.88 3.41
CA LEU A 121 -11.97 13.46 3.79
C LEU A 121 -12.78 13.93 2.58
N PHE A 122 -12.10 14.52 1.58
CA PHE A 122 -12.74 14.90 0.32
C PHE A 122 -13.35 13.68 -0.38
N PHE A 123 -12.59 12.59 -0.53
CA PHE A 123 -13.09 11.37 -1.17
C PHE A 123 -14.14 10.64 -0.33
N TYR A 124 -14.03 10.67 1.00
CA TYR A 124 -15.10 10.17 1.87
C TYR A 124 -16.43 10.86 1.58
N HIS A 125 -16.45 12.20 1.54
CA HIS A 125 -17.66 12.96 1.20
C HIS A 125 -18.09 12.79 -0.26
N LEU A 126 -17.13 12.64 -1.17
CA LEU A 126 -17.42 12.38 -2.58
C LEU A 126 -18.15 11.04 -2.74
N ASN A 127 -17.62 9.97 -2.13
CA ASN A 127 -18.22 8.64 -2.20
C ASN A 127 -19.61 8.57 -1.58
N LEU A 128 -19.85 9.32 -0.50
CA LEU A 128 -21.20 9.48 0.05
C LEU A 128 -22.15 10.20 -0.91
N ARG A 129 -21.67 11.23 -1.63
CA ARG A 129 -22.47 12.00 -2.58
C ARG A 129 -22.86 11.18 -3.81
N TYR A 130 -21.97 10.31 -4.30
CA TYR A 130 -22.25 9.40 -5.41
C TYR A 130 -22.85 8.07 -4.94
N GLU A 131 -23.26 7.97 -3.67
CA GLU A 131 -23.89 6.78 -3.09
C GLU A 131 -23.05 5.49 -3.22
N LEU A 132 -21.73 5.62 -3.38
CA LEU A 132 -20.79 4.48 -3.41
C LEU A 132 -20.47 3.98 -2.00
N SER A 133 -20.68 4.83 -1.00
CA SER A 133 -20.49 4.52 0.40
C SER A 133 -21.74 4.86 1.20
N SER A 134 -22.04 4.01 2.19
CA SER A 134 -23.03 4.19 3.24
C SER A 134 -22.38 4.43 4.61
N GLN A 135 -21.05 4.53 4.64
CA GLN A 135 -20.26 4.54 5.87
C GLN A 135 -20.48 5.84 6.65
N SER A 136 -20.83 5.72 7.94
CA SER A 136 -20.90 6.89 8.82
C SER A 136 -19.51 7.45 9.14
N PHE A 137 -19.45 8.75 9.47
CA PHE A 137 -18.16 9.42 9.74
C PHE A 137 -17.44 8.81 10.94
N LEU A 138 -18.19 8.36 11.95
CA LEU A 138 -17.62 7.68 13.12
C LEU A 138 -16.99 6.35 12.72
N SER A 139 -17.70 5.53 11.94
CA SER A 139 -17.19 4.25 11.42
C SER A 139 -15.93 4.48 10.59
N TRP A 140 -15.96 5.43 9.66
CA TRP A 140 -14.81 5.81 8.84
C TRP A 140 -13.61 6.27 9.68
N SER A 141 -13.85 7.08 10.71
CA SER A 141 -12.78 7.56 11.61
C SER A 141 -12.16 6.44 12.44
N ILE A 142 -12.95 5.43 12.82
CA ILE A 142 -12.45 4.24 13.53
C ILE A 142 -11.58 3.41 12.60
N ASP A 143 -12.04 3.12 11.39
CA ASP A 143 -11.25 2.38 10.39
C ASP A 143 -9.94 3.11 10.06
N PHE A 144 -10.00 4.43 9.89
CA PHE A 144 -8.84 5.28 9.72
C PHE A 144 -7.86 5.17 10.89
N ALA A 145 -8.35 5.23 12.13
CA ALA A 145 -7.50 5.14 13.33
C ALA A 145 -6.86 3.75 13.49
N ILE A 146 -7.61 2.67 13.19
CA ILE A 146 -7.09 1.30 13.20
C ILE A 146 -5.99 1.16 12.13
N GLY A 147 -6.25 1.61 10.90
CA GLY A 147 -5.28 1.59 9.81
C GLY A 147 -4.01 2.36 10.16
N PHE A 148 -4.14 3.58 10.67
CA PHE A 148 -3.03 4.40 11.14
C PHE A 148 -2.21 3.71 12.24
N ALA A 149 -2.88 3.10 13.22
CA ALA A 149 -2.20 2.40 14.31
C ALA A 149 -1.43 1.17 13.81
N LEU A 150 -2.03 0.38 12.90
CA LEU A 150 -1.37 -0.76 12.27
C LEU A 150 -0.15 -0.34 11.47
N GLU A 151 -0.27 0.71 10.65
CA GLU A 151 0.85 1.27 9.88
C GLU A 151 1.99 1.68 10.81
N LEU A 152 1.67 2.46 11.84
CA LEU A 152 2.65 2.98 12.79
C LEU A 152 3.39 1.85 13.53
N VAL A 153 2.67 0.81 13.97
CA VAL A 153 3.27 -0.30 14.72
C VAL A 153 4.08 -1.21 13.79
N LEU A 154 3.48 -1.67 12.69
CA LEU A 154 4.12 -2.62 11.78
C LEU A 154 5.30 -1.97 11.05
N GLY A 155 5.16 -0.73 10.59
CA GLY A 155 6.23 0.01 9.94
C GLY A 155 7.39 0.30 10.89
N PHE A 156 7.12 0.63 12.16
CA PHE A 156 8.18 0.79 13.15
C PHE A 156 8.95 -0.51 13.40
N LEU A 157 8.24 -1.64 13.59
CA LEU A 157 8.86 -2.95 13.80
C LEU A 157 9.70 -3.36 12.59
N PHE A 158 9.18 -3.15 11.38
CA PHE A 158 9.88 -3.38 10.13
C PHE A 158 11.18 -2.57 10.05
N LEU A 159 11.12 -1.25 10.28
CA LEU A 159 12.29 -0.38 10.21
C LEU A 159 13.32 -0.73 11.29
N LEU A 160 12.87 -1.05 12.51
CA LEU A 160 13.74 -1.47 13.59
C LEU A 160 14.52 -2.75 13.21
N PHE A 161 13.81 -3.73 12.63
CA PHE A 161 14.40 -4.96 12.16
C PHE A 161 15.38 -4.73 11.00
N LEU A 162 15.00 -3.92 10.02
CA LEU A 162 15.85 -3.56 8.88
C LEU A 162 17.15 -2.87 9.34
N TYR A 163 17.06 -1.91 10.26
CA TYR A 163 18.22 -1.22 10.81
C TYR A 163 19.16 -2.18 11.53
N TRP A 164 18.60 -3.10 12.33
CA TRP A 164 19.38 -4.16 12.97
C TRP A 164 20.06 -5.07 11.93
N LEU A 165 19.36 -5.43 10.87
CA LEU A 165 19.87 -6.30 9.81
C LEU A 165 21.03 -5.65 9.04
N ILE A 166 20.89 -4.38 8.68
CA ILE A 166 21.94 -3.58 8.03
C ILE A 166 23.17 -3.49 8.94
N ALA A 167 22.98 -3.24 10.24
CA ALA A 167 24.08 -3.18 11.20
C ALA A 167 24.81 -4.52 11.35
N LYS A 168 24.06 -5.64 11.36
CA LYS A 168 24.62 -6.99 11.53
C LYS A 168 25.36 -7.48 10.28
N GLN A 169 24.86 -7.19 9.09
CA GLN A 169 25.42 -7.69 7.83
C GLN A 169 25.38 -6.66 6.68
N PRO A 170 26.22 -5.62 6.74
CA PRO A 170 26.14 -4.47 5.84
C PRO A 170 26.36 -4.80 4.35
N LYS A 171 27.02 -5.92 4.02
CA LYS A 171 27.26 -6.35 2.64
C LYS A 171 26.17 -7.27 2.07
N LYS A 172 25.36 -7.90 2.93
CA LYS A 172 24.41 -8.96 2.55
C LYS A 172 22.97 -8.71 3.03
N TRP A 173 22.71 -7.61 3.75
CA TRP A 173 21.38 -7.28 4.27
C TRP A 173 20.29 -7.33 3.20
N TRP A 174 20.57 -6.86 1.98
CA TRP A 174 19.63 -6.81 0.87
C TRP A 174 19.16 -8.22 0.45
N LEU A 175 20.07 -9.19 0.44
CA LEU A 175 19.77 -10.57 0.09
C LEU A 175 18.89 -11.21 1.17
N THR A 176 19.28 -11.05 2.44
CA THR A 176 18.48 -11.59 3.55
C THR A 176 17.12 -10.91 3.64
N MET A 177 17.05 -9.61 3.39
CA MET A 177 15.80 -8.86 3.38
C MET A 177 14.86 -9.34 2.26
N ALA A 178 15.37 -9.68 1.08
CA ALA A 178 14.55 -10.22 0.00
C ALA A 178 13.92 -11.59 0.35
N PHE A 179 14.69 -12.50 0.97
CA PHE A 179 14.12 -13.79 1.40
C PHE A 179 13.15 -13.64 2.59
N LEU A 180 13.45 -12.74 3.52
CA LEU A 180 12.55 -12.44 4.62
C LEU A 180 11.30 -11.71 4.17
N SER A 181 11.37 -10.83 3.18
CA SER A 181 10.18 -10.18 2.61
C SER A 181 9.28 -11.20 1.94
N LEU A 182 9.82 -12.19 1.21
CA LEU A 182 9.02 -13.30 0.69
C LEU A 182 8.34 -14.08 1.83
N SER A 183 9.09 -14.46 2.86
CA SER A 183 8.55 -15.18 4.02
C SER A 183 7.46 -14.38 4.74
N PHE A 184 7.66 -13.07 4.88
CA PHE A 184 6.71 -12.15 5.48
C PHE A 184 5.46 -11.99 4.62
N ASN A 185 5.57 -11.87 3.29
CA ASN A 185 4.41 -11.81 2.40
C ASN A 185 3.58 -13.10 2.47
N ILE A 186 4.23 -14.26 2.51
CA ILE A 186 3.54 -15.54 2.72
C ILE A 186 2.81 -15.53 4.07
N LEU A 187 3.47 -15.07 5.14
CA LEU A 187 2.84 -14.94 6.46
C LEU A 187 1.62 -14.00 6.42
N ILE A 188 1.74 -12.84 5.77
CA ILE A 188 0.62 -11.90 5.62
C ILE A 188 -0.52 -12.53 4.83
N LEU A 189 -0.26 -13.37 3.84
CA LEU A 189 -1.32 -14.07 3.10
C LEU A 189 -2.14 -15.04 3.99
N PHE A 190 -1.54 -15.57 5.06
CA PHE A 190 -2.27 -16.35 6.08
C PHE A 190 -2.92 -15.46 7.14
N LEU A 191 -2.26 -14.39 7.57
CA LEU A 191 -2.75 -13.49 8.62
C LEU A 191 -3.82 -12.51 8.12
N ALA A 192 -3.80 -12.13 6.85
CA ALA A 192 -4.73 -11.16 6.25
C ALA A 192 -6.20 -11.52 6.52
N PRO A 193 -6.70 -12.71 6.11
CA PRO A 193 -8.11 -13.03 6.30
C PRO A 193 -8.51 -13.33 7.76
N VAL A 194 -7.55 -13.68 8.63
CA VAL A 194 -7.85 -14.11 10.01
C VAL A 194 -7.63 -12.99 11.04
N VAL A 195 -6.71 -12.08 10.78
CA VAL A 195 -6.29 -11.03 11.71
C VAL A 195 -6.58 -9.66 11.17
N PHE A 196 -6.20 -9.35 9.93
CA PHE A 196 -6.30 -7.97 9.42
C PHE A 196 -7.68 -7.61 8.90
N MET A 197 -8.27 -8.46 8.06
CA MET A 197 -9.60 -8.25 7.50
C MET A 197 -10.68 -8.12 8.59
N PRO A 198 -10.71 -8.98 9.63
CA PRO A 198 -11.71 -8.87 10.69
C PRO A 198 -11.63 -7.62 11.57
N LEU A 199 -10.55 -6.82 11.47
CA LEU A 199 -10.46 -5.53 12.16
C LEU A 199 -11.36 -4.47 11.50
N PHE A 200 -11.69 -4.65 10.22
CA PHE A 200 -12.47 -3.69 9.44
C PHE A 200 -13.87 -4.22 9.10
N ASN A 201 -14.01 -5.54 8.89
CA ASN A 201 -15.26 -6.12 8.46
C ASN A 201 -15.64 -7.40 9.20
N ASP A 202 -16.93 -7.73 9.20
CA ASP A 202 -17.48 -8.91 9.85
C ASP A 202 -17.68 -10.00 8.81
N TYR A 203 -17.13 -11.18 9.09
CA TYR A 203 -17.19 -12.33 8.19
C TYR A 203 -17.96 -13.46 8.86
N GLN A 204 -19.01 -13.95 8.20
CA GLN A 204 -19.84 -15.06 8.68
C GLN A 204 -20.02 -16.11 7.58
N PRO A 205 -20.36 -17.37 7.90
CA PRO A 205 -20.77 -18.32 6.89
C PRO A 205 -22.01 -17.81 6.14
N ILE A 206 -22.04 -18.00 4.81
CA ILE A 206 -23.18 -17.58 4.00
C ILE A 206 -24.49 -18.21 4.49
N GLN A 207 -25.53 -17.39 4.61
CA GLN A 207 -26.81 -17.84 5.20
C GLN A 207 -27.64 -18.66 4.22
N ASN A 208 -27.70 -18.25 2.95
CA ASN A 208 -28.44 -18.93 1.89
C ASN A 208 -27.77 -20.28 1.55
N GLN A 209 -28.44 -21.39 1.91
CA GLN A 209 -27.90 -22.74 1.72
C GLN A 209 -27.92 -23.20 0.26
N GLU A 210 -28.85 -22.71 -0.56
CA GLU A 210 -28.92 -23.03 -1.99
C GLU A 210 -27.74 -22.39 -2.74
N LEU A 211 -27.53 -21.09 -2.53
CA LEU A 211 -26.38 -20.37 -3.09
C LEU A 211 -25.06 -20.99 -2.62
N LYS A 212 -24.98 -21.37 -1.34
CA LYS A 212 -23.80 -22.07 -0.80
C LYS A 212 -23.52 -23.38 -1.54
N ALA A 213 -24.56 -24.17 -1.82
CA ALA A 213 -24.42 -25.45 -2.51
C ALA A 213 -23.91 -25.26 -3.95
N GLU A 214 -24.48 -24.31 -4.68
CA GLU A 214 -24.04 -23.93 -6.04
C GLU A 214 -22.56 -23.50 -6.06
N ILE A 215 -22.16 -22.63 -5.12
CA ILE A 215 -20.76 -22.17 -5.02
C ILE A 215 -19.84 -23.33 -4.64
N GLN A 216 -20.28 -24.21 -3.74
CA GLN A 216 -19.50 -25.37 -3.30
C GLN A 216 -19.28 -26.36 -4.44
N GLU A 217 -20.29 -26.56 -5.29
CA GLU A 217 -20.17 -27.37 -6.51
C GLU A 217 -19.18 -26.76 -7.49
N LEU A 218 -19.31 -25.45 -7.79
CA LEU A 218 -18.38 -24.73 -8.65
C LEU A 218 -16.93 -24.79 -8.13
N ALA A 219 -16.74 -24.62 -6.82
CA ALA A 219 -15.45 -24.73 -6.15
C ALA A 219 -14.85 -26.14 -6.27
N LYS A 220 -15.69 -27.18 -6.17
CA LYS A 220 -15.29 -28.58 -6.32
C LYS A 220 -14.85 -28.88 -7.74
N GLU A 221 -15.63 -28.48 -8.74
CA GLU A 221 -15.29 -28.63 -10.17
C GLU A 221 -13.99 -27.92 -10.53
N SER A 222 -13.73 -26.79 -9.86
CA SER A 222 -12.56 -25.95 -10.12
C SER A 222 -11.30 -26.33 -9.32
N GLY A 223 -11.35 -27.40 -8.52
CA GLY A 223 -10.17 -27.91 -7.79
C GLY A 223 -9.87 -27.22 -6.45
N ILE A 224 -10.85 -26.49 -5.88
CA ILE A 224 -10.77 -25.90 -4.54
C ILE A 224 -11.91 -26.36 -3.61
N PRO A 225 -12.18 -27.68 -3.50
CA PRO A 225 -13.39 -28.22 -2.86
C PRO A 225 -13.55 -27.90 -1.37
N ASN A 226 -12.46 -27.55 -0.68
CA ASN A 226 -12.44 -27.29 0.76
C ASN A 226 -12.42 -25.79 1.10
N ALA A 227 -12.73 -24.91 0.13
CA ALA A 227 -12.80 -23.49 0.41
C ALA A 227 -13.96 -23.17 1.34
N LYS A 228 -13.72 -22.35 2.37
CA LYS A 228 -14.80 -21.82 3.20
C LYS A 228 -15.56 -20.78 2.40
N ILE A 229 -16.89 -20.81 2.46
CA ILE A 229 -17.75 -19.83 1.78
C ILE A 229 -18.29 -18.90 2.84
N LEU A 230 -17.88 -17.63 2.75
CA LEU A 230 -18.16 -16.59 3.74
C LEU A 230 -18.89 -15.42 3.09
N GLU A 231 -19.70 -14.76 3.89
CA GLU A 231 -20.37 -13.51 3.64
C GLU A 231 -19.69 -12.42 4.48
N MET A 232 -19.40 -11.28 3.84
CA MET A 232 -18.81 -10.09 4.42
C MET A 232 -19.88 -9.00 4.53
N ASN A 233 -20.01 -8.37 5.70
CA ASN A 233 -20.90 -7.22 5.90
C ASN A 233 -20.33 -5.97 5.21
N MET A 234 -20.40 -5.93 3.89
CA MET A 234 -19.89 -4.86 3.06
C MET A 234 -20.80 -3.64 3.10
N SER A 235 -22.10 -3.85 3.22
CA SER A 235 -23.15 -2.82 3.27
C SER A 235 -22.95 -1.79 4.40
N LYS A 236 -22.22 -2.12 5.47
CA LYS A 236 -21.85 -1.16 6.54
C LYS A 236 -20.86 -0.06 6.10
N GLN A 237 -20.18 -0.27 4.96
CA GLN A 237 -19.09 0.59 4.47
C GLN A 237 -19.33 1.05 3.02
N SER A 238 -19.83 0.17 2.15
CA SER A 238 -19.95 0.43 0.72
C SER A 238 -21.21 -0.18 0.15
N ASN A 239 -21.78 0.49 -0.86
CA ASN A 239 -22.87 -0.02 -1.68
C ASN A 239 -22.36 -0.75 -2.93
N GLY A 240 -21.03 -0.83 -3.11
CA GLY A 240 -20.43 -1.54 -4.23
C GLY A 240 -20.63 -3.05 -4.15
N ILE A 241 -20.43 -3.72 -5.27
CA ILE A 241 -20.45 -5.18 -5.38
C ILE A 241 -19.01 -5.68 -5.33
N ASN A 242 -18.73 -6.68 -4.49
CA ASN A 242 -17.42 -7.30 -4.42
C ASN A 242 -17.51 -8.77 -4.02
N ALA A 243 -16.62 -9.57 -4.57
CA ALA A 243 -16.35 -10.94 -4.15
C ALA A 243 -14.87 -11.21 -4.41
N PHE A 244 -14.25 -12.06 -3.58
CA PHE A 244 -12.85 -12.41 -3.76
C PHE A 244 -12.54 -13.81 -3.24
N VAL A 245 -11.49 -14.41 -3.81
CA VAL A 245 -10.94 -15.68 -3.35
C VAL A 245 -9.56 -15.44 -2.74
N THR A 246 -9.36 -15.91 -1.51
CA THR A 246 -8.10 -15.73 -0.79
C THR A 246 -7.67 -16.98 -0.03
N GLY A 247 -6.45 -16.95 0.53
CA GLY A 247 -5.85 -18.02 1.32
C GLY A 247 -5.04 -19.04 0.50
N ILE A 248 -4.28 -19.87 1.21
CA ILE A 248 -3.42 -20.91 0.64
C ILE A 248 -3.80 -22.28 1.21
N GLY A 249 -3.68 -23.32 0.39
CA GLY A 249 -3.74 -24.71 0.85
C GLY A 249 -5.12 -25.09 1.35
N SER A 250 -5.24 -25.52 2.59
CA SER A 250 -6.52 -25.89 3.22
C SER A 250 -7.33 -24.69 3.73
N ASN A 251 -6.73 -23.49 3.79
CA ASN A 251 -7.36 -22.29 4.34
C ASN A 251 -7.93 -21.36 3.27
N LYS A 252 -8.32 -21.90 2.11
CA LYS A 252 -8.95 -21.12 1.05
C LYS A 252 -10.30 -20.60 1.51
N MET A 253 -10.63 -19.38 1.12
CA MET A 253 -11.88 -18.72 1.44
C MET A 253 -12.43 -18.05 0.18
N ILE A 254 -13.70 -18.28 -0.10
CA ILE A 254 -14.50 -17.54 -1.07
C ILE A 254 -15.34 -16.59 -0.23
N VAL A 255 -15.17 -15.29 -0.44
CA VAL A 255 -15.85 -14.24 0.32
C VAL A 255 -16.73 -13.45 -0.62
N LEU A 256 -17.99 -13.26 -0.24
CA LEU A 256 -18.97 -12.44 -0.95
C LEU A 256 -19.40 -11.28 -0.08
N GLY A 257 -19.48 -10.07 -0.63
CA GLY A 257 -20.20 -8.98 0.02
C GLY A 257 -21.70 -9.30 0.10
N ASP A 258 -22.32 -8.99 1.23
CA ASP A 258 -23.78 -8.96 1.37
C ASP A 258 -24.46 -8.17 0.26
N THR A 259 -23.90 -7.02 -0.12
CA THR A 259 -24.35 -6.21 -1.26
C THR A 259 -24.35 -6.97 -2.59
N ALA A 260 -23.38 -7.86 -2.83
CA ALA A 260 -23.36 -8.70 -4.02
C ALA A 260 -24.47 -9.75 -3.98
N ILE A 261 -24.70 -10.35 -2.81
CA ILE A 261 -25.76 -11.36 -2.60
C ILE A 261 -27.15 -10.74 -2.79
N GLU A 262 -27.35 -9.50 -2.33
CA GLU A 262 -28.64 -8.80 -2.40
C GLU A 262 -28.96 -8.26 -3.80
N ASN A 263 -27.94 -7.83 -4.57
CA ASN A 263 -28.15 -7.11 -5.83
C ASN A 263 -27.88 -7.93 -7.09
N MET A 264 -27.42 -9.18 -6.96
CA MET A 264 -27.10 -10.04 -8.10
C MET A 264 -27.92 -11.32 -8.09
N THR A 265 -28.19 -11.85 -9.28
CA THR A 265 -28.74 -13.19 -9.45
C THR A 265 -27.70 -14.26 -9.14
N THR A 266 -28.15 -15.48 -8.81
CA THR A 266 -27.26 -16.62 -8.57
C THR A 266 -26.30 -16.89 -9.73
N GLU A 267 -26.75 -16.72 -10.98
CA GLU A 267 -25.92 -16.94 -12.16
C GLU A 267 -24.84 -15.86 -12.32
N GLU A 268 -25.15 -14.59 -12.03
CA GLU A 268 -24.16 -13.51 -12.03
C GLU A 268 -23.12 -13.71 -10.91
N ILE A 269 -23.55 -14.14 -9.73
CA ILE A 269 -22.65 -14.48 -8.61
C ILE A 269 -21.72 -15.62 -9.01
N LYS A 270 -22.26 -16.69 -9.62
CA LYS A 270 -21.47 -17.82 -10.13
C LYS A 270 -20.45 -17.37 -11.17
N PHE A 271 -20.83 -16.47 -12.08
CA PHE A 271 -19.90 -15.91 -13.07
C PHE A 271 -18.74 -15.16 -12.41
N VAL A 272 -19.02 -14.28 -11.44
CA VAL A 272 -17.97 -13.54 -10.72
C VAL A 272 -17.08 -14.48 -9.91
N ILE A 273 -17.65 -15.44 -9.18
CA ILE A 273 -16.85 -16.42 -8.43
C ILE A 273 -16.01 -17.27 -9.38
N ALA A 274 -16.54 -17.68 -10.54
CA ALA A 274 -15.77 -18.42 -11.53
C ALA A 274 -14.56 -17.60 -12.03
N HIS A 275 -14.72 -16.28 -12.21
CA HIS A 275 -13.62 -15.37 -12.54
C HIS A 275 -12.56 -15.35 -11.42
N GLU A 276 -12.97 -15.15 -10.17
CA GLU A 276 -12.07 -15.11 -9.01
C GLU A 276 -11.33 -16.44 -8.79
N ILE A 277 -12.03 -17.57 -8.98
CA ILE A 277 -11.42 -18.90 -8.95
C ILE A 277 -10.43 -19.07 -10.11
N GLY A 278 -10.71 -18.46 -11.27
CA GLY A 278 -9.79 -18.39 -12.40
C GLY A 278 -8.42 -17.82 -12.01
N HIS A 279 -8.39 -16.72 -11.25
CA HIS A 279 -7.14 -16.16 -10.71
C HIS A 279 -6.39 -17.14 -9.81
N TYR A 280 -7.12 -17.93 -9.02
CA TYR A 280 -6.54 -18.97 -8.20
C TYR A 280 -5.92 -20.09 -9.06
N LYS A 281 -6.67 -20.59 -10.05
CA LYS A 281 -6.26 -21.68 -10.93
C LYS A 281 -5.07 -21.31 -11.81
N LEU A 282 -5.00 -20.06 -12.26
CA LEU A 282 -3.87 -19.50 -13.02
C LEU A 282 -2.68 -19.09 -12.13
N ASN A 283 -2.73 -19.41 -10.83
CA ASN A 283 -1.65 -19.17 -9.88
C ASN A 283 -1.24 -17.68 -9.78
N HIS A 284 -2.17 -16.74 -9.97
CA HIS A 284 -1.86 -15.30 -9.94
C HIS A 284 -1.27 -14.87 -8.59
N ILE A 285 -1.70 -15.47 -7.49
CA ILE A 285 -1.13 -15.22 -6.15
C ILE A 285 0.36 -15.60 -6.12
N TYR A 286 0.73 -16.78 -6.64
CA TYR A 286 2.12 -17.23 -6.67
C TYR A 286 2.98 -16.41 -7.63
N ASN A 287 2.44 -16.06 -8.80
CA ASN A 287 3.12 -15.20 -9.78
C ASN A 287 3.41 -13.83 -9.17
N SER A 288 2.45 -13.23 -8.46
CA SER A 288 2.61 -11.98 -7.73
C SER A 288 3.66 -12.08 -6.61
N LEU A 289 3.71 -13.19 -5.86
CA LEU A 289 4.74 -13.43 -4.84
C LEU A 289 6.14 -13.52 -5.45
N ILE A 290 6.30 -14.23 -6.57
CA ILE A 290 7.58 -14.35 -7.28
C ILE A 290 8.01 -12.98 -7.81
N LEU A 291 7.09 -12.23 -8.43
CA LEU A 291 7.37 -10.89 -8.92
C LEU A 291 7.76 -9.94 -7.78
N ALA A 292 7.03 -9.95 -6.66
CA ALA A 292 7.34 -9.17 -5.48
C ALA A 292 8.72 -9.51 -4.91
N PHE A 293 9.10 -10.80 -4.90
CA PHE A 293 10.43 -11.25 -4.50
C PHE A 293 11.52 -10.71 -5.44
N ILE A 294 11.34 -10.83 -6.77
CA ILE A 294 12.29 -10.32 -7.77
C ILE A 294 12.46 -8.81 -7.62
N LEU A 295 11.36 -8.06 -7.50
CA LEU A 295 11.39 -6.61 -7.31
C LEU A 295 12.08 -6.23 -5.99
N SER A 296 11.77 -6.90 -4.89
CA SER A 296 12.41 -6.69 -3.58
C SER A 296 13.92 -6.95 -3.66
N PHE A 297 14.33 -8.01 -4.36
CA PHE A 297 15.73 -8.35 -4.59
C PHE A 297 16.44 -7.28 -5.41
N LEU A 298 15.88 -6.90 -6.57
CA LEU A 298 16.46 -5.89 -7.47
C LEU A 298 16.55 -4.52 -6.79
N PHE A 299 15.50 -4.11 -6.08
CA PHE A 299 15.46 -2.84 -5.36
C PHE A 299 16.46 -2.83 -4.19
N GLY A 300 16.52 -3.91 -3.40
CA GLY A 300 17.49 -4.07 -2.33
C GLY A 300 18.94 -4.04 -2.84
N TYR A 301 19.22 -4.75 -3.92
CA TYR A 301 20.53 -4.78 -4.56
C TYR A 301 20.90 -3.41 -5.17
N GLY A 302 19.96 -2.75 -5.84
CA GLY A 302 20.11 -1.40 -6.37
C GLY A 302 20.44 -0.40 -5.26
N THR A 303 19.71 -0.44 -4.16
CA THR A 303 19.96 0.38 -2.96
C THR A 303 21.35 0.10 -2.38
N TYR A 304 21.74 -1.17 -2.27
CA TYR A 304 23.07 -1.56 -1.81
C TYR A 304 24.18 -0.98 -2.71
N LYS A 305 24.02 -1.04 -4.04
CA LYS A 305 24.96 -0.49 -5.02
C LYS A 305 25.03 1.02 -4.96
N ILE A 306 23.90 1.71 -4.96
CA ILE A 306 23.83 3.18 -4.87
C ILE A 306 24.49 3.66 -3.58
N TYR A 307 24.32 2.94 -2.47
CA TYR A 307 24.96 3.31 -1.21
C TYR A 307 26.47 3.01 -1.21
N HIS A 308 26.91 1.85 -1.72
CA HIS A 308 28.31 1.40 -1.55
C HIS A 308 29.25 1.74 -2.71
N VAL A 309 28.76 1.95 -3.93
CA VAL A 309 29.60 2.20 -5.12
C VAL A 309 30.12 3.65 -5.17
N PRO A 310 29.30 4.70 -4.97
CA PRO A 310 29.77 6.09 -4.99
C PRO A 310 30.57 6.48 -3.74
N LEU A 311 30.27 5.87 -2.57
CA LEU A 311 31.04 6.10 -1.35
C LEU A 311 32.48 5.54 -1.44
N LYS A 312 32.74 4.57 -2.32
CA LYS A 312 34.09 4.00 -2.50
C LYS A 312 34.98 4.82 -3.45
N ASN A 313 34.38 5.54 -4.40
CA ASN A 313 35.10 6.26 -5.47
C ASN A 313 35.15 7.79 -5.29
N SER A 314 34.41 8.36 -4.35
CA SER A 314 34.55 9.76 -3.99
C SER A 314 35.56 9.92 -2.84
N GLY A 315 36.68 10.61 -3.10
CA GLY A 315 37.65 11.04 -2.08
C GLY A 315 37.08 11.93 -0.95
N ILE A 316 35.76 12.09 -0.88
CA ILE A 316 34.97 12.82 0.13
C ILE A 316 35.05 12.10 1.51
N ILE A 317 35.62 10.90 1.55
CA ILE A 317 35.83 10.14 2.78
C ILE A 317 36.96 10.70 3.68
N GLY A 318 37.84 11.60 3.22
CA GLY A 318 38.75 12.30 4.14
C GLY A 318 38.01 13.10 5.23
N ALA A 319 36.86 13.69 4.87
CA ALA A 319 36.06 14.51 5.77
C ALA A 319 34.98 13.72 6.53
N TRP A 320 34.44 12.64 5.94
CA TRP A 320 33.36 11.84 6.55
C TRP A 320 33.86 10.66 7.41
N LYS A 321 35.05 10.08 7.13
CA LYS A 321 35.64 9.08 8.06
C LYS A 321 35.98 9.72 9.42
N ASN A 322 36.51 10.94 9.44
CA ASN A 322 36.90 11.58 10.70
C ASN A 322 35.71 12.02 11.57
N LYS A 323 34.50 12.17 11.00
CA LYS A 323 33.29 12.51 11.77
C LYS A 323 32.44 11.32 12.20
N LEU A 324 32.44 10.21 11.46
CA LEU A 324 31.66 9.00 11.81
C LEU A 324 32.47 7.93 12.55
N ILE A 325 33.81 7.90 12.43
CA ILE A 325 34.66 6.93 13.16
C ILE A 325 34.86 7.32 14.63
N LEU A 326 34.63 8.58 15.04
CA LEU A 326 34.57 8.97 16.46
C LEU A 326 33.24 8.61 17.16
N GLN A 327 32.28 7.97 16.46
CA GLN A 327 31.04 7.44 17.07
C GLN A 327 30.83 5.95 16.84
N ARG A 328 31.84 5.20 16.36
CA ARG A 328 31.84 3.75 16.55
C ARG A 328 32.23 3.44 18.01
N CYS A 329 31.34 2.71 18.69
CA CYS A 329 31.58 2.03 19.97
C CYS A 329 31.50 2.88 21.25
N ARG A 330 30.34 3.51 21.50
CA ARG A 330 29.74 3.48 22.85
C ARG A 330 28.25 3.17 22.68
N CYS A 331 27.71 2.26 23.49
CA CYS A 331 26.30 1.81 23.54
C CYS A 331 25.90 0.58 22.70
N PHE A 332 26.66 -0.51 22.81
CA PHE A 332 26.11 -1.83 23.13
C PHE A 332 27.19 -2.54 23.97
N SER A 333 26.94 -2.71 25.27
CA SER A 333 27.77 -3.41 26.27
C SER A 333 29.29 -3.15 26.28
N CYS A 334 29.76 -2.24 27.13
CA CYS A 334 31.11 -2.35 27.73
C CYS A 334 30.94 -2.57 29.23
N ARG A 335 30.94 -3.84 29.63
CA ARG A 335 31.26 -4.26 31.01
C ARG A 335 32.67 -4.84 30.91
N SER A 336 33.62 -4.21 31.63
CA SER A 336 34.99 -4.68 31.95
C SER A 336 35.79 -5.37 30.82
N SER A 337 36.94 -4.91 30.36
CA SER A 337 38.15 -4.63 31.15
C SER A 337 39.28 -4.18 30.20
N SER A 338 40.05 -3.19 30.64
CA SER A 338 41.51 -3.00 30.42
C SER A 338 42.14 -3.19 29.03
N LEU A 339 42.80 -2.11 28.59
CA LEU A 339 43.99 -2.03 27.71
C LEU A 339 43.86 -2.53 26.26
N GLN A 340 43.82 -1.58 25.31
CA GLN A 340 44.80 -1.47 24.21
C GLN A 340 44.36 -0.33 23.27
N CYS A 341 44.76 0.89 23.61
CA CYS A 341 44.82 2.04 22.72
C CYS A 341 46.27 2.49 22.71
N LEU A 342 47.07 2.06 21.73
CA LEU A 342 48.39 2.63 21.46
C LEU A 342 48.87 2.20 20.06
N PHE A 343 49.31 3.20 19.29
CA PHE A 343 50.01 3.14 17.99
C PHE A 343 49.17 2.79 16.73
N HIS A 344 49.30 3.45 15.58
CA HIS A 344 50.38 4.32 15.10
C HIS A 344 49.87 5.28 14.00
N ARG A 345 50.36 6.52 14.03
CA ARG A 345 50.41 7.45 12.88
C ARG A 345 51.39 6.93 11.84
N LEU A 346 51.03 7.04 10.56
CA LEU A 346 51.79 7.72 9.49
C LEU A 346 50.78 8.25 8.47
#